data_AF-A0A7Y8L4Y6-F1
#
_entry.id   AF-A0A7Y8L4Y6-F1
#
_cell.length_a   1.000
_cell.length_b   1.000
_cell.length_c   1.000
_cell.angle_alpha   90.00
_cell.angle_beta   90.00
_cell.angle_gamma   90.00
#
_symmetry.space_group_name_H-M   'P 1'
#
loop_
_entity.id
_entity.type
_entity.pdbx_description
1 polymer ?
#
loop_
_entity_poly.entity_id
_entity_poly.type
_entity_poly.pdbx_seq_one_letter_code
_entity_poly.pdbx_strand_id
1 'polypeptide(L)'
;MDPIKTWYAEDRGKRAVEALKKRGFTAFYVENQDQAKEMTLKEIPPGAVVAVGGSGTIRGLKIIEDLRARGHKVLDHWEVPYSRVEESFQIRRAQQTSDVFLTSSNAITL
;
A
#
# COMPACT_ATOMS: atom_id res chain seq x y z
N MET A 1 22.71 3.19 -12.83
CA MET A 1 21.42 2.96 -13.52
C MET A 1 21.49 3.66 -14.86
N ASP A 2 20.88 3.11 -15.91
CA ASP A 2 20.88 3.73 -17.24
C ASP A 2 20.05 5.03 -17.20
N PRO A 3 20.64 6.21 -17.48
CA PRO A 3 19.93 7.49 -17.39
C PRO A 3 18.67 7.57 -18.24
N ILE A 4 18.66 6.90 -19.40
CA ILE A 4 17.50 6.90 -20.30
C ILE A 4 16.37 6.07 -19.69
N LYS A 5 16.69 4.93 -19.07
CA LYS A 5 15.68 4.08 -18.40
C LYS A 5 15.07 4.78 -17.19
N THR A 6 15.89 5.48 -16.40
CA THR A 6 15.41 6.25 -15.25
C THR A 6 14.45 7.35 -15.69
N TRP A 7 14.86 8.18 -16.66
CA TRP A 7 14.01 9.22 -17.23
C TRP A 7 12.70 8.67 -17.78
N TYR A 8 12.76 7.55 -18.52
CA TYR A 8 11.57 6.93 -19.11
C TYR A 8 10.59 6.42 -18.05
N ALA A 9 11.08 5.80 -16.97
CA ALA A 9 10.24 5.34 -15.86
C ALA A 9 9.61 6.53 -15.11
N GLU A 10 10.37 7.61 -14.91
CA GLU A 10 9.91 8.83 -14.27
C GLU A 10 8.81 9.53 -15.09
N ASP A 11 9.01 9.70 -16.39
CA ASP A 11 8.01 10.30 -17.30
C ASP A 11 6.69 9.50 -17.26
N ARG A 12 6.76 8.18 -17.38
CA ARG A 12 5.57 7.32 -17.30
C ARG A 12 4.88 7.41 -15.94
N GLY A 13 5.64 7.43 -14.85
CA GLY A 13 5.11 7.60 -13.50
C GLY A 13 4.38 8.93 -13.31
N LYS A 14 4.98 10.03 -13.77
CA LYS A 14 4.37 11.37 -13.73
C LYS A 14 3.08 11.44 -14.56
N ARG A 15 3.07 10.85 -15.76
CA ARG A 15 1.86 10.74 -16.60
C ARG A 15 0.75 9.95 -15.91
N ALA A 16 1.10 8.87 -15.20
CA ALA A 16 0.16 8.08 -14.40
C ALA A 16 -0.52 8.95 -13.33
N VAL A 17 0.29 9.71 -12.59
CA VAL A 17 -0.19 10.60 -11.53
C VAL A 17 -1.17 11.62 -12.08
N GLU A 18 -0.86 12.26 -13.21
CA GLU A 18 -1.76 13.23 -13.82
C GLU A 18 -3.06 12.59 -14.31
N ALA A 19 -3.01 11.36 -14.84
CA ALA A 19 -4.20 10.61 -15.24
C ALA A 19 -5.08 10.19 -14.04
N LEU A 20 -4.47 9.89 -12.89
CA LEU A 20 -5.17 9.56 -11.64
C LEU A 20 -5.80 10.81 -11.01
N LYS A 21 -5.06 11.92 -10.94
CA LYS A 21 -5.58 13.21 -10.44
C LYS A 21 -6.78 13.69 -11.23
N LYS A 22 -6.75 13.58 -12.56
CA LYS A 22 -7.90 13.88 -13.44
C LYS A 22 -9.16 13.06 -13.11
N ARG A 23 -9.01 11.92 -12.42
CA ARG A 23 -10.10 11.04 -11.98
C ARG A 23 -10.47 11.23 -10.50
N GLY A 24 -9.94 12.26 -9.85
CA GLY A 24 -10.25 12.60 -8.45
C GLY A 24 -9.42 11.85 -7.41
N PHE A 25 -8.37 11.12 -7.82
CA PHE A 25 -7.46 10.48 -6.87
C PHE A 25 -6.39 11.46 -6.39
N THR A 26 -6.08 11.41 -5.10
CA THR A 26 -4.81 11.93 -4.58
C THR A 26 -3.69 10.97 -4.99
N ALA A 27 -2.79 11.42 -5.86
CA ALA A 27 -1.72 10.59 -6.41
C ALA A 27 -0.38 11.32 -6.38
N PHE A 28 0.68 10.56 -6.08
CA PHE A 28 2.05 11.05 -5.97
C PHE A 28 3.01 10.13 -6.72
N TYR A 29 4.09 10.71 -7.26
CA TYR A 29 5.24 9.97 -7.74
C TYR A 29 6.36 10.13 -6.72
N VAL A 30 7.06 9.03 -6.43
CA VAL A 30 8.21 8.98 -5.52
C VAL A 30 9.33 8.20 -6.21
N GLU A 31 10.58 8.58 -5.95
CA GLU A 31 11.74 8.06 -6.67
C GLU A 31 12.22 6.72 -6.12
N ASN A 32 11.98 6.47 -4.83
CA ASN A 32 12.52 5.32 -4.14
C ASN A 32 11.60 4.76 -3.05
N GLN A 33 12.02 3.61 -2.52
CA GLN A 33 11.28 2.84 -1.54
C GLN A 33 11.03 3.59 -0.23
N ASP A 34 12.04 4.34 0.25
CA ASP A 34 11.96 5.04 1.53
C ASP A 34 10.96 6.21 1.44
N GLN A 35 10.97 6.95 0.34
CA GLN A 35 9.98 7.98 0.06
C GLN A 35 8.56 7.39 -0.05
N ALA A 36 8.40 6.24 -0.72
CA ALA A 36 7.10 5.57 -0.79
C ALA A 36 6.58 5.16 0.59
N LYS A 37 7.47 4.62 1.43
CA LYS A 37 7.19 4.24 2.81
C LYS A 37 6.78 5.44 3.66
N GLU A 38 7.58 6.50 3.65
CA GLU A 38 7.32 7.73 4.40
C GLU A 38 5.99 8.36 4.00
N MET A 39 5.75 8.51 2.69
CA MET A 39 4.53 9.10 2.16
C MET A 39 3.30 8.27 2.56
N THR A 40 3.36 6.95 2.43
CA THR A 40 2.25 6.06 2.82
C THR A 40 1.94 6.19 4.31
N LEU A 41 2.97 6.18 5.16
CA LEU A 41 2.83 6.28 6.61
C LEU A 41 2.30 7.64 7.08
N LYS A 42 2.55 8.71 6.31
CA LYS A 42 2.06 10.07 6.60
C LYS A 42 0.57 10.23 6.30
N GLU A 43 0.05 9.54 5.29
CA GLU A 43 -1.37 9.60 4.91
C GLU A 43 -2.30 8.80 5.84
N ILE A 44 -1.75 7.94 6.70
CA ILE A 44 -2.52 7.09 7.61
C ILE A 44 -2.82 7.87 8.91
N PRO A 45 -4.10 8.14 9.23
CA PRO A 45 -4.45 8.89 10.44
C PRO A 45 -4.06 8.13 11.71
N PRO A 46 -3.52 8.80 12.75
CA PRO A 46 -3.23 8.17 14.04
C PRO A 46 -4.46 7.42 14.60
N GLY A 47 -4.25 6.20 15.10
CA GLY A 47 -5.33 5.38 15.67
C GLY A 47 -6.23 4.67 14.65
N ALA A 48 -6.03 4.88 13.34
CA ALA A 48 -6.77 4.18 12.30
C ALA A 48 -6.60 2.65 12.38
N VAL A 49 -7.67 1.93 12.08
CA VAL A 49 -7.65 0.49 11.79
C VAL A 49 -7.20 0.31 10.35
N VAL A 50 -6.05 -0.36 10.15
CA VAL A 50 -5.42 -0.53 8.84
C VAL A 50 -5.53 -1.97 8.38
N ALA A 51 -6.17 -2.20 7.23
CA ALA A 51 -6.23 -3.49 6.57
C ALA A 51 -5.12 -3.66 5.53
N VAL A 52 -4.58 -4.87 5.39
CA VAL A 52 -3.58 -5.21 4.36
C VAL A 52 -4.13 -6.31 3.44
N GLY A 53 -4.26 -6.00 2.16
CA GLY A 53 -4.86 -6.88 1.15
C GLY A 53 -4.01 -8.07 0.69
N GLY A 54 -2.95 -8.44 1.40
CA GLY A 54 -2.01 -9.49 0.94
C GLY A 54 -1.09 -9.01 -0.18
N SER A 55 -0.61 -7.76 -0.10
CA SER A 55 0.29 -7.19 -1.09
C SER A 55 1.75 -7.50 -0.77
N GLY A 56 2.45 -8.12 -1.73
CA GLY A 56 3.91 -8.29 -1.67
C GLY A 56 4.66 -6.97 -1.66
N THR A 57 4.18 -5.96 -2.41
CA THR A 57 4.77 -4.62 -2.44
C THR A 57 4.71 -3.95 -1.07
N ILE A 58 3.54 -3.95 -0.40
CA ILE A 58 3.39 -3.35 0.94
C ILE A 58 4.33 -4.02 1.97
N ARG A 59 4.51 -5.34 1.88
CA ARG A 59 5.50 -6.06 2.71
C ARG A 59 6.94 -5.70 2.37
N GLY A 60 7.26 -5.56 1.08
CA GLY A 60 8.56 -5.10 0.61
C GLY A 60 8.93 -3.72 1.18
N LEU A 61 7.94 -2.83 1.35
CA LEU A 61 8.11 -1.52 1.99
C LEU A 61 8.33 -1.60 3.51
N LYS A 62 8.13 -2.76 4.16
CA LYS A 62 8.25 -2.95 5.62
C LYS A 62 7.40 -1.96 6.43
N ILE A 63 6.21 -1.63 5.92
CA ILE A 63 5.29 -0.66 6.52
C ILE A 63 4.48 -1.29 7.67
N ILE A 64 4.23 -2.60 7.60
CA ILE A 64 3.32 -3.29 8.52
C ILE A 64 3.86 -3.24 9.95
N GLU A 65 5.17 -3.44 10.11
CA GLU A 65 5.87 -3.37 11.38
C GLU A 65 5.85 -1.95 11.96
N ASP A 66 6.01 -0.91 11.13
CA ASP A 66 5.94 0.48 11.60
C ASP A 66 4.53 0.86 12.05
N LEU A 67 3.50 0.38 11.34
CA LEU A 67 2.12 0.62 11.72
C LEU A 67 1.82 0.04 13.11
N ARG A 68 2.32 -1.15 13.40
CA ARG A 68 2.21 -1.77 14.73
C ARG A 68 2.98 -0.99 15.77
N ALA A 69 4.21 -0.59 15.47
CA ALA A 69 5.04 0.21 16.38
C ALA A 69 4.41 1.58 16.69
N ARG A 70 3.65 2.15 15.75
CA ARG A 70 2.86 3.38 15.92
C ARG A 70 1.51 3.17 16.63
N GLY A 71 1.18 1.93 17.01
CA GLY A 71 -0.03 1.60 17.77
C GLY A 71 -1.30 1.41 16.93
N HIS A 72 -1.19 1.27 15.61
CA HIS A 72 -2.35 0.97 14.77
C HIS A 72 -2.83 -0.47 14.95
N LYS A 73 -4.15 -0.66 14.89
CA LYS A 73 -4.72 -2.00 14.74
C LYS A 73 -4.56 -2.44 13.28
N VAL A 74 -3.73 -3.45 13.04
CA VAL A 74 -3.49 -3.99 11.69
C VAL A 74 -4.28 -5.28 11.47
N LEU A 75 -5.07 -5.34 10.40
CA LEU A 75 -5.81 -6.51 9.95
C LEU A 75 -5.08 -7.13 8.75
N ASP A 76 -4.38 -8.25 8.97
CA ASP A 76 -3.62 -8.96 7.93
C ASP A 76 -3.99 -10.45 7.88
N HIS A 77 -4.69 -10.84 6.82
CA HIS A 77 -5.18 -12.21 6.68
C HIS A 77 -4.11 -13.22 6.26
N TRP A 78 -2.89 -12.78 5.87
CA TRP A 78 -1.77 -13.68 5.56
C TRP A 78 -0.98 -14.10 6.80
N GLU A 79 -1.18 -13.46 7.95
CA GLU A 79 -0.57 -13.90 9.20
C GLU A 79 -1.25 -15.15 9.77
N VAL A 80 -2.43 -15.47 9.25
CA VAL A 80 -3.17 -16.67 9.60
C VAL A 80 -2.69 -17.84 8.73
N PRO A 81 -2.27 -18.97 9.33
CA PRO A 81 -1.95 -20.18 8.59
C PRO A 81 -3.12 -20.64 7.71
N TYR A 82 -2.81 -21.21 6.54
CA TYR A 82 -3.82 -21.68 5.59
C TYR A 82 -4.81 -22.70 6.18
N SER A 83 -4.39 -23.46 7.20
CA SER A 83 -5.24 -24.42 7.91
C SER A 83 -6.36 -23.78 8.74
N ARG A 84 -6.26 -22.48 9.06
CA ARG A 84 -7.21 -21.74 9.90
C ARG A 84 -8.14 -20.87 9.05
N VAL A 85 -8.86 -21.53 8.13
CA VAL A 85 -9.70 -20.87 7.11
C VAL A 85 -10.74 -19.93 7.73
N GLU A 86 -11.43 -20.35 8.80
CA GLU A 86 -12.46 -19.54 9.43
C GLU A 86 -11.90 -18.24 10.01
N GLU A 87 -10.75 -18.29 10.68
CA GLU A 87 -10.09 -17.09 11.22
C GLU A 87 -9.64 -16.16 10.10
N SER A 88 -9.03 -16.69 9.03
CA SER A 88 -8.66 -15.88 7.85
C SER A 88 -9.89 -15.20 7.25
N PHE A 89 -11.02 -15.91 7.18
CA PHE A 89 -12.28 -15.36 6.70
C PHE A 89 -12.83 -14.24 7.61
N GLN A 90 -12.76 -14.40 8.93
CA GLN A 90 -13.16 -13.35 9.87
C GLN A 90 -12.29 -12.09 9.73
N ILE A 91 -10.97 -12.25 9.55
CA ILE A 91 -10.09 -11.10 9.29
C ILE A 91 -10.47 -10.43 7.98
N ARG A 92 -10.63 -11.18 6.88
CA ARG A 92 -11.04 -10.63 5.57
C ARG A 92 -12.37 -9.88 5.64
N ARG A 93 -13.32 -10.36 6.45
CA ARG A 93 -14.59 -9.68 6.72
C ARG A 93 -14.36 -8.36 7.45
N ALA A 94 -13.55 -8.35 8.50
CA ALA A 94 -13.20 -7.14 9.24
C ALA A 94 -12.42 -6.12 8.37
N GLN A 95 -11.63 -6.58 7.39
CA GLN A 95 -10.93 -5.70 6.45
C GLN A 95 -11.88 -4.84 5.61
N GLN A 96 -13.13 -5.25 5.40
CA GLN A 96 -14.12 -4.46 4.65
C GLN A 96 -14.58 -3.20 5.38
N THR A 97 -14.34 -3.11 6.69
CA THR A 97 -14.75 -2.00 7.55
C THR A 97 -13.55 -1.30 8.20
N SER A 98 -12.36 -1.44 7.63
CA SER A 98 -11.16 -0.71 8.09
C SER A 98 -11.22 0.76 7.67
N ASP A 99 -10.58 1.65 8.42
CA ASP A 99 -10.46 3.06 8.05
C ASP A 99 -9.54 3.24 6.84
N VAL A 100 -8.46 2.45 6.76
CA VAL A 100 -7.50 2.47 5.66
C VAL A 100 -7.24 1.05 5.15
N PHE A 101 -7.33 0.86 3.83
CA PHE A 101 -7.00 -0.41 3.18
C PHE A 101 -5.75 -0.27 2.30
N LEU A 102 -4.66 -0.94 2.68
CA LEU A 102 -3.40 -0.96 1.93
C LEU A 102 -3.38 -2.10 0.92
N THR A 103 -3.09 -1.75 -0.33
CA THR A 103 -3.03 -2.69 -1.45
C THR A 103 -1.97 -2.25 -2.47
N SER A 104 -1.75 -3.09 -3.48
CA SER A 104 -0.93 -2.78 -4.65
C SER A 104 -1.67 -3.17 -5.92
N SER A 105 -1.25 -2.60 -7.05
CA SER A 105 -1.64 -3.12 -8.36
C SER A 105 -0.60 -4.10 -8.87
N ASN A 106 -1.06 -5.21 -9.46
CA ASN A 106 -0.18 -6.17 -10.14
C ASN A 106 0.36 -5.59 -11.45
N ALA A 107 -0.43 -4.76 -12.13
CA ALA A 107 -0.07 -4.13 -13.39
C ALA A 107 -0.81 -2.80 -13.54
N ILE A 108 -0.17 -1.84 -14.19
CA ILE A 108 -0.78 -0.56 -14.55
C ILE A 108 -0.42 -0.28 -16.01
N THR A 109 -1.44 -0.03 -16.84
CA THR A 109 -1.24 0.46 -18.19
C THR A 109 -0.98 1.97 -18.13
N LEU A 110 0.20 2.41 -18.60
CA LEU A 110 0.68 3.80 -18.57
C LEU A 110 0.97 4.33 -19.97
#